data_AF-A0A7U8K7U3-F1
#
_entry.id   AF-A0A7U8K7U3-F1
#
_cell.length_a   1.000
_cell.length_b   1.000
_cell.length_c   1.000
_cell.angle_alpha   90.00
_cell.angle_beta   90.00
_cell.angle_gamma   90.00
#
_symmetry.space_group_name_H-M   'P 1'
#
loop_
_entity.id
_entity.type
_entity.pdbx_description
1 polymer ?
#
loop_
_entity_poly.entity_id
_entity_poly.type
_entity_poly.pdbx_seq_one_letter_code
_entity_poly.pdbx_strand_id
1 'polypeptide(L)'
;MAVFSFTMVIAYWWSILNESSNSLYGPPLYIVSLLNIFCLYFIIVILTPEDIDEYGGYERYFISRRLWVFSFIILFIILNDVYEAINRNDYYYAPTYIIFNAILLFIIIRIKNKYIHISLLFLLNIIYIVDLIFNQ
;
A
#
# COMPACT_ATOMS: atom_id res chain seq x y z
N MET A 1 -0.72 -1.89 -14.08
CA MET A 1 -0.15 -2.55 -12.89
C MET A 1 1.24 -2.02 -12.61
N ALA A 2 2.19 -2.07 -13.56
CA ALA A 2 3.51 -1.42 -13.40
C ALA A 2 3.42 0.07 -13.04
N VAL A 3 2.56 0.84 -13.72
CA VAL A 3 2.34 2.27 -13.40
C VAL A 3 1.87 2.47 -11.95
N PHE A 4 0.90 1.68 -11.48
CA PHE A 4 0.43 1.73 -10.10
C PHE A 4 1.57 1.54 -9.09
N SER A 5 2.34 0.45 -9.27
CA SER A 5 3.42 0.10 -8.34
C SER A 5 4.55 1.14 -8.38
N PHE A 6 4.89 1.63 -9.57
CA PHE A 6 5.92 2.65 -9.75
C PHE A 6 5.52 3.97 -9.09
N THR A 7 4.28 4.42 -9.29
CA THR A 7 3.78 5.64 -8.66
C THR A 7 3.71 5.52 -7.14
N MET A 8 3.34 4.35 -6.59
CA MET A 8 3.39 4.13 -5.13
C MET A 8 4.81 4.30 -4.56
N VAL A 9 5.82 3.75 -5.24
CA VAL A 9 7.22 3.89 -4.79
C VAL A 9 7.66 5.34 -4.82
N ILE A 10 7.40 6.04 -5.92
CA ILE A 10 7.76 7.46 -6.06
C ILE A 10 7.07 8.29 -4.98
N ALA A 11 5.76 8.10 -4.79
CA ALA A 11 4.99 8.82 -3.79
C ALA A 11 5.53 8.55 -2.37
N TYR A 12 5.84 7.30 -2.04
CA TYR A 12 6.40 6.95 -0.74
C TYR A 12 7.75 7.64 -0.47
N TRP A 13 8.69 7.56 -1.41
CA TRP A 13 9.98 8.22 -1.27
C TRP A 13 9.85 9.75 -1.22
N TRP A 14 8.91 10.32 -1.98
CA TRP A 14 8.62 11.74 -1.93
C TRP A 14 8.14 12.17 -0.53
N SER A 15 7.27 11.38 0.10
CA SER A 15 6.79 11.61 1.47
C SER A 15 7.95 11.69 2.47
N ILE A 16 8.84 10.68 2.44
CA ILE A 16 10.02 10.63 3.32
C ILE A 16 10.91 11.85 3.12
N LEU A 17 11.19 12.22 1.85
CA LEU A 17 12.05 13.35 1.56
C LEU A 17 11.48 14.65 2.14
N ASN A 18 10.17 14.85 2.01
CA ASN A 18 9.51 16.05 2.54
C ASN A 18 9.63 16.12 4.07
N GLU A 19 9.41 15.02 4.76
CA GLU A 19 9.46 14.95 6.23
C GLU A 19 10.88 14.97 6.81
N SER A 20 11.87 14.42 6.08
CA SER A 20 13.27 14.37 6.51
C SER A 20 13.89 15.74 6.76
N SER A 21 13.27 16.80 6.22
CA SER A 21 13.68 18.19 6.45
C SER A 21 13.35 18.71 7.85
N ASN A 22 12.38 18.11 8.55
CA ASN A 22 11.76 18.69 9.76
C ASN A 22 11.81 17.78 11.01
N SER A 23 12.20 16.51 10.91
CA SER A 23 12.08 15.54 12.01
C SER A 23 13.40 14.85 12.38
N LEU A 24 13.60 14.58 13.68
CA LEU A 24 14.67 13.71 14.19
C LEU A 24 14.32 12.25 13.88
N TYR A 25 14.96 11.71 12.85
CA TYR A 25 14.81 10.32 12.42
C TYR A 25 15.35 9.33 13.46
N GLY A 26 14.50 8.88 14.39
CA GLY A 26 14.84 7.92 15.43
C GLY A 26 14.81 6.45 14.95
N PRO A 27 15.42 5.51 15.69
CA PRO A 27 15.43 4.08 15.35
C PRO A 27 14.04 3.45 15.05
N PRO A 28 12.95 3.80 15.77
CA PRO A 28 11.62 3.25 15.47
C PRO A 28 11.11 3.60 14.07
N LEU A 29 11.35 4.83 13.60
CA LEU A 29 10.92 5.27 12.27
C LEU A 29 11.64 4.49 11.17
N TYR A 30 12.93 4.18 11.35
CA TYR A 30 13.68 3.34 10.41
C TYR A 30 13.09 1.94 10.25
N ILE A 31 12.70 1.30 11.35
CA ILE A 31 12.12 -0.05 11.30
C ILE A 31 10.80 -0.03 10.53
N VAL A 32 9.95 0.96 10.80
CA VAL A 32 8.67 1.11 10.10
C VAL A 32 8.89 1.44 8.62
N SER A 33 9.85 2.30 8.28
CA SER A 33 10.20 2.58 6.89
C SER A 33 10.72 1.34 6.15
N LEU A 34 11.57 0.52 6.77
CA LEU A 34 12.05 -0.73 6.19
C LEU A 34 10.91 -1.71 5.92
N LEU A 35 9.96 -1.83 6.86
CA LEU A 35 8.76 -2.66 6.67
C LEU A 35 7.89 -2.13 5.53
N ASN A 36 7.74 -0.81 5.40
CA ASN A 36 7.01 -0.20 4.29
C ASN A 36 7.65 -0.49 2.93
N ILE A 37 8.98 -0.35 2.82
CA ILE A 37 9.73 -0.69 1.60
C ILE A 37 9.58 -2.18 1.28
N PHE A 38 9.62 -3.05 2.29
CA PHE A 38 9.37 -4.47 2.13
C PHE A 38 7.98 -4.74 1.55
N CYS A 39 6.93 -4.10 2.08
CA CYS A 39 5.57 -4.20 1.54
C CYS A 39 5.51 -3.76 0.07
N LEU A 40 6.09 -2.60 -0.27
CA LEU A 40 6.13 -2.08 -1.64
C LEU A 40 6.84 -3.05 -2.59
N TYR A 41 7.98 -3.61 -2.18
CA TYR A 41 8.70 -4.62 -2.95
C TYR A 41 7.82 -5.84 -3.24
N PHE A 42 7.15 -6.39 -2.23
CA PHE A 42 6.25 -7.54 -2.44
C PHE A 42 5.06 -7.20 -3.34
N ILE A 43 4.47 -6.01 -3.21
CA ILE A 43 3.40 -5.55 -4.09
C ILE A 43 3.88 -5.51 -5.54
N ILE A 44 5.08 -4.99 -5.80
CA ILE A 44 5.68 -4.95 -7.13
C ILE A 44 5.89 -6.38 -7.66
N VAL A 45 6.59 -7.24 -6.91
CA VAL A 45 6.89 -8.61 -7.35
C VAL A 45 5.63 -9.38 -7.67
N ILE A 46 4.58 -9.25 -6.86
CA ILE A 46 3.31 -9.94 -7.10
C ILE A 46 2.55 -9.33 -8.27
N LEU A 47 2.61 -8.01 -8.49
CA LEU A 47 1.89 -7.38 -9.61
C LEU A 47 2.60 -7.52 -10.96
N THR A 48 3.90 -7.79 -10.95
CA THR A 48 4.76 -7.96 -12.13
C THR A 48 5.42 -9.33 -12.13
N PRO A 49 4.66 -10.41 -12.38
CA PRO A 49 5.22 -11.75 -12.52
C PRO A 49 6.15 -11.86 -13.74
N GLU A 50 7.22 -12.64 -13.60
CA GLU A 50 8.15 -12.95 -14.69
C GLU A 50 7.53 -13.90 -15.72
N ASP A 51 6.83 -14.95 -15.27
CA ASP A 51 6.20 -15.95 -16.15
C ASP A 51 4.67 -15.99 -15.96
N ILE A 52 3.94 -15.48 -16.95
CA ILE A 52 2.45 -15.44 -16.96
C ILE A 52 1.87 -16.68 -17.68
N ASP A 53 2.67 -17.36 -18.48
CA ASP A 53 2.22 -18.37 -19.44
C ASP A 53 1.63 -19.62 -18.75
N GLU A 54 2.13 -19.99 -17.56
CA GLU A 54 1.57 -21.11 -16.77
C GLU A 54 0.13 -20.88 -16.30
N TYR A 55 -0.30 -19.63 -16.19
CA TYR A 55 -1.63 -19.28 -15.67
C TYR A 55 -2.68 -19.07 -16.75
N GLY A 56 -2.32 -19.19 -18.04
CA GLY A 56 -3.22 -18.95 -19.15
C GLY A 56 -3.72 -17.49 -19.20
N GLY A 57 -2.87 -16.56 -18.77
CA GLY A 57 -3.08 -15.11 -18.81
C GLY A 57 -3.03 -14.41 -17.45
N TYR A 58 -2.69 -13.11 -17.49
CA TYR A 58 -2.52 -12.26 -16.29
C TYR A 58 -3.76 -12.21 -15.39
N GLU A 59 -4.95 -12.29 -15.99
CA GLU A 59 -6.22 -12.25 -15.26
C GLU A 59 -6.35 -13.37 -14.22
N ARG A 60 -6.03 -14.61 -14.60
CA ARG A 60 -6.16 -15.76 -13.71
C ARG A 60 -5.08 -15.72 -12.63
N TYR A 61 -3.88 -15.31 -13.00
CA TYR A 61 -2.79 -15.07 -12.07
C TYR A 61 -3.19 -14.04 -10.99
N PHE A 62 -3.66 -12.86 -11.41
CA PHE A 62 -4.03 -11.79 -10.50
C PHE A 62 -5.18 -12.21 -9.57
N ILE A 63 -6.23 -12.85 -10.10
CA ILE A 63 -7.35 -13.34 -9.27
C ILE A 63 -6.88 -14.38 -8.24
N SER A 64 -5.92 -15.24 -8.60
CA SER A 64 -5.34 -16.23 -7.68
C SER A 64 -4.53 -15.56 -6.55
N ARG A 65 -3.79 -14.48 -6.85
CA ARG A 65 -2.92 -13.78 -5.91
C ARG A 65 -3.54 -12.54 -5.26
N ARG A 66 -4.80 -12.20 -5.57
CA ARG A 66 -5.45 -10.96 -5.12
C ARG A 66 -5.37 -10.75 -3.60
N LEU A 67 -5.54 -11.81 -2.80
CA LEU A 67 -5.46 -11.71 -1.35
C LEU A 67 -4.09 -11.22 -0.89
N TRP A 68 -3.02 -11.73 -1.49
CA TRP A 68 -1.67 -11.29 -1.15
C TRP A 68 -1.45 -9.82 -1.53
N VAL A 69 -1.85 -9.43 -2.74
CA VAL A 69 -1.73 -8.03 -3.20
C VAL A 69 -2.42 -7.08 -2.22
N PHE A 70 -3.69 -7.34 -1.90
CA PHE A 70 -4.47 -6.44 -1.05
C PHE A 70 -4.06 -6.51 0.43
N SER A 71 -3.60 -7.65 0.92
CA SER A 71 -3.04 -7.76 2.28
C SER A 71 -1.78 -6.92 2.43
N PHE A 72 -0.86 -6.94 1.45
CA PHE A 72 0.35 -6.11 1.51
C PHE A 72 0.04 -4.61 1.35
N ILE A 73 -0.93 -4.24 0.51
CA ILE A 73 -1.37 -2.84 0.39
C ILE A 73 -1.93 -2.32 1.71
N ILE A 74 -2.74 -3.12 2.38
CA ILE A 74 -3.30 -2.73 3.68
C ILE A 74 -2.22 -2.67 4.75
N LEU A 75 -1.30 -3.63 4.76
CA LEU A 75 -0.16 -3.61 5.67
C LEU A 75 0.67 -2.33 5.45
N PHE A 76 0.90 -1.92 4.19
CA PHE A 76 1.56 -0.67 3.84
C PHE A 76 0.81 0.56 4.38
N ILE A 77 -0.51 0.62 4.22
CA ILE A 77 -1.32 1.74 4.75
C ILE A 77 -1.21 1.81 6.28
N ILE A 78 -1.40 0.67 6.96
CA ILE A 78 -1.30 0.61 8.43
C ILE A 78 0.08 1.04 8.92
N LEU A 79 1.14 0.60 8.25
CA LEU A 79 2.51 0.98 8.61
C LEU A 79 2.77 2.47 8.35
N ASN A 80 2.16 3.08 7.33
CA ASN A 80 2.23 4.52 7.11
C ASN A 80 1.52 5.29 8.23
N ASP A 81 0.34 4.85 8.66
CA ASP A 81 -0.37 5.46 9.80
C ASP A 81 0.44 5.32 11.10
N VAL A 82 1.07 4.16 11.32
CA VAL A 82 1.97 3.94 12.47
C VAL A 82 3.18 4.85 12.41
N TYR A 83 3.78 5.03 11.22
CA TYR A 83 4.89 5.95 11.02
C TYR A 83 4.49 7.38 11.40
N GLU A 84 3.33 7.86 10.94
CA GLU A 84 2.80 9.18 11.26
C GLU A 84 2.50 9.34 12.75
N ALA A 85 1.88 8.33 13.37
CA ALA A 85 1.56 8.31 14.79
C ALA A 85 2.83 8.42 15.67
N ILE A 86 3.90 7.70 15.31
CA ILE A 86 5.19 7.80 16.00
C ILE A 86 5.81 9.19 15.79
N ASN A 87 5.79 9.69 14.55
CA ASN A 87 6.39 10.97 14.19
C ASN A 87 5.69 12.16 14.91
N ARG A 88 4.35 12.11 15.02
CA ARG A 88 3.54 13.15 15.67
C ARG A 88 3.29 12.90 17.17
N ASN A 89 3.72 11.75 17.69
CA ASN A 89 3.44 11.28 19.05
C ASN A 89 1.92 11.23 19.37
N ASP A 90 1.10 10.91 18.36
CA ASP A 90 -0.36 10.85 18.45
C ASP A 90 -0.85 9.43 18.17
N TYR A 91 -1.17 8.70 19.24
CA TYR A 91 -1.57 7.29 19.19
C TYR A 91 -3.08 7.06 19.09
N TYR A 92 -3.90 8.13 19.08
CA TYR A 92 -5.34 7.98 19.26
C TYR A 92 -6.09 7.50 18.00
N TYR A 93 -5.47 7.66 16.82
CA TYR A 93 -6.12 7.41 15.52
C TYR A 93 -5.94 5.99 14.95
N ALA A 94 -5.05 5.16 15.50
CA ALA A 94 -4.72 3.85 14.93
C ALA A 94 -5.87 2.79 14.84
N PRO A 95 -6.84 2.69 15.78
CA PRO A 95 -7.78 1.56 15.79
C PRO A 95 -8.85 1.59 14.67
N THR A 96 -9.31 2.78 14.28
CA THR A 96 -10.41 2.94 13.31
C THR A 96 -9.97 2.53 11.90
N TYR A 97 -8.75 2.87 11.50
CA TYR A 97 -8.18 2.49 10.21
C TYR A 97 -8.00 0.97 10.07
N ILE A 98 -7.58 0.28 11.14
CA ILE A 98 -7.43 -1.18 11.13
C ILE A 98 -8.78 -1.86 10.83
N ILE A 99 -9.86 -1.40 11.47
CA ILE A 99 -11.21 -1.94 11.26
C ILE A 99 -11.67 -1.70 9.82
N PHE A 100 -11.49 -0.48 9.29
CA PHE A 100 -11.87 -0.15 7.93
C PHE A 100 -11.13 -1.00 6.90
N ASN A 101 -9.81 -1.16 7.07
CA ASN A 101 -8.98 -2.00 6.22
C ASN A 101 -9.38 -3.48 6.28
N ALA A 102 -9.75 -4.00 7.46
CA ALA A 102 -10.25 -5.37 7.59
C ALA A 102 -11.58 -5.58 6.84
N ILE A 103 -12.49 -4.61 6.90
CA ILE A 103 -13.74 -4.63 6.12
C ILE A 103 -13.44 -4.62 4.62
N LEU A 104 -12.47 -3.82 4.19
CA LEU A 104 -12.04 -3.74 2.79
C LEU A 104 -11.51 -5.09 2.28
N LEU A 105 -10.69 -5.81 3.05
CA LEU A 105 -10.27 -7.19 2.72
C LEU A 105 -11.45 -8.14 2.60
N PHE A 106 -12.41 -8.06 3.52
CA PHE A 106 -13.59 -8.90 3.49
C PHE A 106 -14.42 -8.70 2.21
N ILE A 107 -14.57 -7.45 1.78
CA ILE A 107 -15.24 -7.10 0.52
C ILE A 107 -14.46 -7.69 -0.68
N ILE A 108 -13.13 -7.56 -0.69
CA ILE A 108 -12.26 -8.09 -1.76
C ILE A 108 -12.35 -9.61 -1.87
N ILE A 109 -12.45 -10.34 -0.76
CA ILE A 109 -12.65 -11.79 -0.75
C ILE A 109 -13.93 -12.17 -1.51
N ARG A 110 -15.01 -11.42 -1.28
CA ARG A 110 -16.34 -11.67 -1.86
C ARG A 110 -16.42 -11.35 -3.34
N ILE A 111 -15.67 -10.35 -3.82
CA ILE A 111 -15.74 -9.90 -5.21
C ILE A 111 -14.88 -10.79 -6.12
N LYS A 112 -15.51 -11.41 -7.11
CA LYS A 112 -14.82 -12.21 -8.14
C LYS A 112 -14.48 -11.43 -9.40
N ASN A 113 -15.01 -10.21 -9.56
CA ASN A 113 -14.83 -9.42 -10.78
C ASN A 113 -13.48 -8.68 -10.77
N LYS A 114 -12.63 -8.96 -11.75
CA LYS A 114 -11.29 -8.36 -11.91
C LYS A 114 -11.32 -6.85 -12.12
N TYR A 115 -12.32 -6.33 -12.83
CA TYR A 115 -12.37 -4.90 -13.17
C TYR A 115 -12.59 -4.06 -11.93
N ILE A 116 -13.32 -4.60 -10.95
CA ILE A 116 -13.54 -3.96 -9.66
C ILE A 116 -12.22 -3.90 -8.88
N HIS A 117 -11.45 -4.99 -8.85
CA HIS A 117 -10.14 -5.00 -8.17
C HIS A 117 -9.13 -4.05 -8.81
N ILE A 118 -9.07 -4.00 -10.14
CA ILE A 118 -8.19 -3.07 -10.87
C ILE A 118 -8.61 -1.62 -10.61
N SER A 119 -9.92 -1.34 -10.71
CA SER A 119 -10.46 0.00 -10.43
C SER A 119 -10.15 0.42 -8.98
N LEU A 120 -10.29 -0.50 -8.03
CA LEU A 120 -9.99 -0.25 -6.62
C LEU A 120 -8.50 0.05 -6.39
N LEU A 121 -7.58 -0.66 -7.05
CA LEU A 121 -6.15 -0.33 -7.01
C LEU A 121 -5.88 1.08 -7.54
N PHE A 122 -6.44 1.45 -8.69
CA PHE A 122 -6.27 2.79 -9.26
C PHE A 122 -6.86 3.87 -8.37
N LEU A 123 -8.05 3.66 -7.83
CA LEU A 123 -8.72 4.59 -6.94
C LEU A 123 -7.89 4.80 -5.67
N LEU A 124 -7.38 3.73 -5.06
CA LEU A 124 -6.52 3.80 -3.88
C LEU A 124 -5.22 4.56 -4.15
N ASN A 125 -4.64 4.39 -5.35
CA ASN A 125 -3.47 5.15 -5.78
C ASN A 125 -3.77 6.64 -5.90
N ILE A 126 -4.91 7.00 -6.50
CA ILE A 126 -5.33 8.40 -6.63
C ILE A 126 -5.55 9.01 -5.25
N ILE A 127 -6.26 8.32 -4.35
CA ILE A 127 -6.45 8.79 -2.97
C ILE A 127 -5.10 9.03 -2.30
N TYR A 128 -4.17 8.08 -2.38
CA TYR A 128 -2.85 8.22 -1.76
C TYR A 128 -2.06 9.42 -2.30
N ILE A 129 -2.09 9.64 -3.62
CA ILE A 129 -1.42 10.81 -4.24
C ILE A 129 -2.09 12.12 -3.82
N VAL A 130 -3.43 12.15 -3.82
CA VAL A 130 -4.20 13.33 -3.40
C VAL A 130 -3.88 13.66 -1.95
N ASP A 131 -3.93 12.68 -1.06
CA ASP A 131 -3.57 12.83 0.35
C ASP A 131 -2.15 13.38 0.49
N LEU A 132 -1.18 12.79 -0.20
CA LEU A 132 0.20 13.27 -0.22
C LEU A 132 0.35 14.70 -0.75
N ILE A 133 -0.53 15.19 -1.62
CA ILE A 133 -0.47 16.57 -2.14
C ILE A 133 -1.12 17.56 -1.17
N PHE A 134 -2.22 17.17 -0.50
CA PHE A 134 -3.03 18.08 0.31
C PHE A 134 -2.73 18.04 1.81
N ASN A 135 -2.17 16.95 2.33
CA ASN A 135 -1.85 16.75 3.75
C ASN A 135 -0.35 16.96 4.08
N GLN A 136 0.39 17.69 3.23
CA GLN A 136 1.79 18.10 3.50
C GLN A 136 1.90 19.16 4.60
#